data_AF-T1JRG0-F1
#
_entry.id   AF-T1JRG0-F1
#
_cell.length_a   1.000
_cell.length_b   1.000
_cell.length_c   1.000
_cell.angle_alpha   90.00
_cell.angle_beta   90.00
_cell.angle_gamma   90.00
#
_symmetry.space_group_name_H-M   'P 1'
#
loop_
_entity.id
_entity.type
_entity.pdbx_description
1 polymer ?
#
loop_
_entity_poly.entity_id
_entity_poly.type
_entity_poly.pdbx_seq_one_letter_code
_entity_poly.pdbx_strand_id
1 'polypeptide(L)'
;MHGHQLYGKLTFYLTTRNSGSMFENILSPNINVYGVSSAKPDEPTWESFCDKPDFPLCLSDEFAYAWFKDTEHHDPTKETLETQYEDLVKKVEGSAPQQYGAKDIANEVIGEFKGDSKSGQASILGWTKPQVTELVSIRGSPLHYWGRRLEMAKDNEVIKLNLNYQPLLKEDDSMTEQLEMLSMNFAELDSVQMLTMFCQNV
;
A
#
# COMPACT_ATOMS: atom_id res chain seq x y z
N MET A 1 -5.38 1.64 24.72
CA MET A 1 -4.14 0.89 25.01
C MET A 1 -3.14 1.72 25.81
N HIS A 2 -2.70 2.88 25.32
CA HIS A 2 -1.69 3.72 26.00
C HIS A 2 -2.08 4.11 27.44
N GLY A 3 -3.26 4.70 27.64
CA GLY A 3 -3.75 5.10 28.96
C GLY A 3 -3.96 3.96 29.97
N HIS A 4 -3.94 2.71 29.51
CA HIS A 4 -4.03 1.51 30.34
C HIS A 4 -2.69 0.75 30.45
N GLN A 5 -1.59 1.31 29.95
CA GLN A 5 -0.24 0.74 30.05
C GLN A 5 -0.14 -0.70 29.49
N LEU A 6 -0.85 -1.00 28.41
CA LEU A 6 -0.92 -2.36 27.84
C LEU A 6 0.29 -2.76 26.96
N TYR A 7 1.28 -1.87 26.79
CA TYR A 7 2.48 -2.14 26.00
C TYR A 7 3.65 -1.26 26.48
N GLY A 8 4.88 -1.73 26.28
CA GLY A 8 6.10 -0.93 26.47
C GLY A 8 6.43 -0.09 25.24
N LYS A 9 6.54 -0.78 24.09
CA LYS A 9 6.68 -0.23 22.73
C LYS A 9 5.75 -1.00 21.80
N LEU A 10 5.20 -0.33 20.80
CA LEU A 10 4.29 -0.93 19.83
C LEU A 10 4.64 -0.44 18.42
N THR A 11 4.66 -1.35 17.46
CA THR A 11 4.96 -1.05 16.06
C THR A 11 3.79 -1.46 15.17
N PHE A 12 3.39 -0.59 14.25
CA PHE A 12 2.37 -0.85 13.22
C PHE A 12 3.00 -0.85 11.84
N TYR A 13 2.70 -1.88 11.04
CA TYR A 13 2.93 -1.89 9.59
C TYR A 13 1.57 -1.91 8.93
N LEU A 14 1.21 -0.85 8.23
CA LEU A 14 -0.13 -0.66 7.70
C LEU A 14 -0.13 -0.64 6.17
N THR A 15 -0.66 -1.72 5.60
CA THR A 15 -0.86 -1.88 4.16
C THR A 15 -2.30 -1.56 3.78
N THR A 16 -2.52 -0.37 3.23
CA THR A 16 -3.79 0.03 2.60
C THR A 16 -3.56 1.26 1.73
N ARG A 17 -4.48 1.52 0.79
CA ARG A 17 -4.57 2.81 0.10
C ARG A 17 -4.62 3.94 1.13
N ASN A 18 -3.93 5.06 0.86
CA ASN A 18 -3.92 6.24 1.73
C ASN A 18 -3.47 5.95 3.17
N SER A 19 -2.67 4.89 3.41
CA SER A 19 -2.31 4.44 4.75
C SER A 19 -1.62 5.52 5.59
N GLY A 20 -0.87 6.45 4.97
CA GLY A 20 -0.28 7.60 5.67
C GLY A 20 -1.31 8.49 6.36
N SER A 21 -2.54 8.60 5.83
CA SER A 21 -3.62 9.40 6.41
C SER A 21 -4.11 8.87 7.75
N MET A 22 -3.83 7.60 8.06
CA MET A 22 -4.19 6.98 9.34
C MET A 22 -3.25 7.39 10.48
N PHE A 23 -2.10 7.99 10.15
CA PHE A 23 -1.08 8.39 11.12
C PHE A 23 -0.75 9.88 11.07
N GLU A 24 -0.81 10.50 9.89
CA GLU A 24 -0.49 11.91 9.70
C GLU A 24 -1.36 12.80 10.61
N ASN A 25 -0.71 13.62 11.43
CA ASN A 25 -1.35 14.50 12.42
C ASN A 25 -2.23 13.78 13.47
N ILE A 26 -2.19 12.44 13.53
CA ILE A 26 -2.99 11.62 14.44
C ILE A 26 -2.07 10.87 15.43
N LEU A 27 -1.03 10.23 14.92
CA LEU A 27 -0.15 9.40 15.73
C LEU A 27 0.84 10.25 16.52
N SER A 28 0.59 10.40 17.82
CA SER A 28 1.46 11.16 18.71
C SER A 28 2.85 10.50 18.84
N PRO A 29 3.95 11.29 18.82
CA PRO A 29 5.29 10.75 19.04
C PRO A 29 5.57 10.36 20.50
N ASN A 30 4.72 10.74 21.45
CA ASN A 30 5.00 10.62 22.89
C ASN A 30 4.30 9.42 23.56
N ILE A 31 3.81 8.45 22.77
CA ILE A 31 3.03 7.31 23.28
C ILE A 31 3.70 5.95 23.05
N ASN A 32 5.00 5.93 22.71
CA ASN A 32 5.78 4.72 22.39
C ASN A 32 5.16 3.84 21.30
N VAL A 33 4.57 4.48 20.28
CA VAL A 33 4.03 3.79 19.11
C VAL A 33 4.79 4.27 17.89
N TYR A 34 5.35 3.32 17.13
CA TYR A 34 5.97 3.53 15.84
C TYR A 34 5.05 3.00 14.74
N GLY A 35 4.91 3.74 13.65
CA GLY A 35 4.06 3.35 12.53
C GLY A 35 4.78 3.50 11.20
N VAL A 36 4.67 2.47 10.36
CA VAL A 36 5.09 2.48 8.96
C VAL A 36 3.86 2.30 8.10
N SER A 37 3.65 3.20 7.15
CA SER A 37 2.59 3.12 6.16
C SER A 37 3.15 2.67 4.81
N SER A 38 2.34 1.94 4.05
CA SER A 38 2.66 1.52 2.68
C SER A 38 2.68 2.67 1.67
N ALA A 39 1.97 3.77 1.93
CA ALA A 39 1.78 4.89 1.01
C ALA A 39 1.60 6.22 1.76
N LYS A 40 1.73 7.33 1.04
CA LYS A 40 1.36 8.68 1.51
C LYS A 40 -0.15 8.83 1.78
N PRO A 41 -0.58 9.89 2.47
CA PRO A 41 -1.99 10.15 2.78
C PRO A 41 -2.93 10.22 1.57
N ASP A 42 -2.45 10.58 0.39
CA ASP A 42 -3.21 10.81 -0.84
C ASP A 42 -2.88 9.82 -1.97
N GLU A 43 -2.09 8.79 -1.68
CA GLU A 43 -1.50 7.91 -2.68
C GLU A 43 -2.11 6.49 -2.65
N PRO A 44 -2.30 5.84 -3.81
CA PRO A 44 -2.69 4.44 -3.86
C PRO A 44 -1.55 3.49 -3.48
N THR A 45 -1.90 2.27 -3.12
CA THR A 45 -0.93 1.16 -3.06
C THR A 45 -1.00 0.32 -4.33
N TRP A 46 -0.06 -0.61 -4.45
CA TRP A 46 0.12 -1.45 -5.61
C TRP A 46 0.18 -2.93 -5.22
N GLU A 47 -0.43 -3.74 -6.06
CA GLU A 47 -0.43 -5.18 -5.97
C GLU A 47 0.67 -5.76 -6.86
N SER A 48 1.27 -6.84 -6.41
CA SER A 48 2.34 -7.58 -7.05
C SER A 48 1.88 -8.96 -7.52
N PHE A 49 2.60 -9.51 -8.50
CA PHE A 49 2.35 -10.86 -9.03
C PHE A 49 0.98 -10.97 -9.71
N CYS A 50 0.64 -9.98 -10.52
CA CYS A 50 -0.66 -9.85 -11.19
C CYS A 50 -0.76 -10.61 -12.53
N ASP A 51 0.35 -11.18 -13.00
CA ASP A 51 0.51 -11.83 -14.30
C ASP A 51 0.49 -13.37 -14.22
N LYS A 52 0.20 -13.94 -13.05
CA LYS A 52 0.36 -15.39 -12.84
C LYS A 52 -0.59 -16.18 -13.75
N PRO A 53 -0.07 -17.22 -14.44
CA PRO A 53 -0.84 -17.89 -15.50
C PRO A 53 -2.04 -18.67 -14.94
N ASP A 54 -1.96 -19.14 -13.71
CA ASP A 54 -3.00 -19.94 -13.08
C ASP A 54 -4.02 -19.10 -12.29
N PHE A 55 -3.75 -17.79 -12.13
CA PHE A 55 -4.53 -16.92 -11.24
C PHE A 55 -4.92 -15.62 -11.93
N PRO A 56 -6.22 -15.28 -11.98
CA PRO A 56 -6.65 -13.96 -12.47
C PRO A 56 -6.46 -12.83 -11.44
N LEU A 57 -6.08 -13.15 -10.20
CA LEU A 57 -5.89 -12.20 -9.12
C LEU A 57 -4.40 -11.98 -8.83
N CYS A 58 -4.04 -10.78 -8.36
CA CYS A 58 -2.71 -10.49 -7.84
C CYS A 58 -2.48 -11.25 -6.53
N LEU A 59 -1.30 -11.85 -6.36
CA LEU A 59 -1.03 -12.72 -5.21
C LEU A 59 -0.54 -11.98 -3.95
N SER A 60 -0.15 -10.71 -4.06
CA SER A 60 0.36 -9.95 -2.92
C SER A 60 0.18 -8.45 -3.11
N ASP A 61 0.26 -7.69 -2.02
CA ASP A 61 0.59 -6.26 -2.05
C ASP A 61 2.12 -6.08 -2.12
N GLU A 62 2.57 -5.05 -2.83
CA GLU A 62 3.99 -4.75 -3.06
C GLU A 62 4.73 -4.42 -1.77
N PHE A 63 4.21 -3.48 -0.97
CA PHE A 63 4.83 -3.10 0.30
C PHE A 63 4.82 -4.28 1.27
N ALA A 64 3.68 -4.98 1.37
CA ALA A 64 3.56 -6.16 2.22
C ALA A 64 4.60 -7.23 1.85
N TYR A 65 4.70 -7.55 0.56
CA TYR A 65 5.70 -8.49 0.06
C TYR A 65 7.12 -8.04 0.39
N ALA A 66 7.44 -6.75 0.14
CA ALA A 66 8.77 -6.22 0.34
C ALA A 66 9.24 -6.37 1.79
N TRP A 67 8.44 -6.00 2.79
CA TRP A 67 8.86 -6.07 4.20
C TRP A 67 8.88 -7.51 4.72
N PHE A 68 7.93 -8.35 4.29
CA PHE A 68 7.94 -9.76 4.67
C PHE A 68 9.18 -10.48 4.15
N LYS A 69 9.55 -10.24 2.88
CA LYS A 69 10.76 -10.85 2.30
C LYS A 69 12.02 -10.30 2.92
N ASP A 70 12.08 -9.02 3.22
CA ASP A 70 13.21 -8.42 3.89
C ASP A 70 13.51 -9.13 5.22
N THR A 71 12.51 -9.26 6.09
CA THR A 71 12.64 -9.98 7.37
C THR A 71 12.93 -11.48 7.22
N GLU A 72 12.63 -12.10 6.07
CA GLU A 72 13.00 -13.50 5.80
C GLU A 72 14.49 -13.66 5.46
N HIS A 73 15.11 -12.65 4.85
CA HIS A 73 16.49 -12.73 4.35
C HIS A 73 17.53 -12.13 5.30
N HIS A 74 17.10 -11.28 6.23
CA HIS A 74 17.96 -10.66 7.22
C HIS A 74 17.83 -11.30 8.60
N ASP A 75 18.86 -11.12 9.43
CA ASP A 75 18.86 -11.57 10.81
C ASP A 75 18.06 -10.58 11.66
N PRO A 76 16.86 -10.95 12.18
CA PRO A 76 16.00 -10.02 12.91
C PRO A 76 16.62 -9.57 14.24
N THR A 77 17.67 -10.25 14.72
CA THR A 77 18.41 -9.84 15.93
C THR A 77 19.47 -8.76 15.65
N LYS A 78 19.69 -8.42 14.38
CA LYS A 78 20.71 -7.44 13.96
C LYS A 78 20.13 -6.30 13.14
N GLU A 79 19.14 -6.58 12.29
CA GLU A 79 18.49 -5.56 11.48
C GLU A 79 17.56 -4.70 12.33
N THR A 80 17.70 -3.37 12.21
CA THR A 80 16.82 -2.41 12.86
C THR A 80 15.59 -2.13 12.01
N LEU A 81 14.50 -1.69 12.65
CA LEU A 81 13.30 -1.22 11.95
C LEU A 81 13.63 -0.08 10.96
N GLU A 82 14.54 0.83 11.31
CA GLU A 82 14.99 1.93 10.44
C GLU A 82 15.73 1.39 9.20
N THR A 83 16.63 0.41 9.38
CA THR A 83 17.34 -0.22 8.25
C THR A 83 16.36 -0.83 7.27
N GLN A 84 15.37 -1.58 7.79
CA GLN A 84 14.31 -2.14 6.97
C GLN A 84 13.48 -1.04 6.28
N TYR A 85 13.10 0.02 7.00
CA TYR A 85 12.34 1.14 6.42
C TYR A 85 13.08 1.78 5.25
N GLU A 86 14.38 2.09 5.41
CA GLU A 86 15.20 2.64 4.33
C GLU A 86 15.26 1.71 3.11
N ASP A 87 15.31 0.41 3.34
CA ASP A 87 15.27 -0.60 2.28
C ASP A 87 13.91 -0.68 1.59
N LEU A 88 12.81 -0.53 2.33
CA LEU A 88 11.46 -0.48 1.77
C LEU A 88 11.28 0.74 0.87
N VAL A 89 11.77 1.91 1.28
CA VAL A 89 11.74 3.14 0.47
C VAL A 89 12.48 2.97 -0.87
N LYS A 90 13.50 2.09 -0.93
CA LYS A 90 14.23 1.79 -2.17
C LYS A 90 13.57 0.69 -3.01
N LYS A 91 12.91 -0.28 -2.37
CA LYS A 91 12.39 -1.50 -3.00
C LYS A 91 10.94 -1.37 -3.48
N VAL A 92 10.13 -0.53 -2.85
CA VAL A 92 8.74 -0.27 -3.24
C VAL A 92 8.72 0.81 -4.31
N GLU A 93 8.20 0.47 -5.48
CA GLU A 93 8.19 1.31 -6.67
C GLU A 93 6.85 2.03 -6.84
N GLY A 94 5.74 1.36 -6.51
CA GLY A 94 4.41 1.87 -6.79
C GLY A 94 3.94 3.00 -5.86
N SER A 95 4.35 2.97 -4.59
CA SER A 95 3.97 3.97 -3.59
C SER A 95 5.15 4.41 -2.76
N ALA A 96 4.99 5.48 -1.98
CA ALA A 96 6.02 6.00 -1.10
C ALA A 96 5.72 5.61 0.36
N PRO A 97 6.41 4.60 0.92
CA PRO A 97 6.31 4.29 2.33
C PRO A 97 6.64 5.50 3.21
N GLN A 98 5.97 5.64 4.35
CA GLN A 98 6.22 6.73 5.30
C GLN A 98 6.33 6.18 6.72
N GLN A 99 7.05 6.89 7.59
CA GLN A 99 7.17 6.55 9.01
C GLN A 99 6.67 7.67 9.94
N TYR A 100 6.00 7.27 11.02
CA TYR A 100 5.26 8.13 11.95
C TYR A 100 5.45 7.73 13.42
N GLY A 101 5.01 8.62 14.32
CA GLY A 101 5.02 8.37 15.76
C GLY A 101 6.40 8.49 16.39
N ALA A 102 6.69 7.64 17.37
CA ALA A 102 7.93 7.58 18.13
C ALA A 102 9.06 6.96 17.28
N LYS A 103 9.69 7.76 16.41
CA LYS A 103 10.72 7.29 15.46
C LYS A 103 12.01 6.80 16.11
N ASP A 104 12.26 7.16 17.36
CA ASP A 104 13.38 6.62 18.14
C ASP A 104 13.30 5.08 18.28
N ILE A 105 12.08 4.53 18.30
CA ILE A 105 11.83 3.08 18.28
C ILE A 105 12.37 2.42 17.01
N ALA A 106 12.50 3.15 15.89
CA ALA A 106 13.03 2.60 14.65
C ALA A 106 14.48 2.10 14.78
N ASN A 107 15.22 2.56 15.81
CA ASN A 107 16.58 2.09 16.09
C ASN A 107 16.62 0.71 16.77
N GLU A 108 15.48 0.18 17.22
CA GLU A 108 15.39 -1.15 17.81
C GLU A 108 15.43 -2.24 16.75
N VAL A 109 15.94 -3.41 17.13
CA VAL A 109 16.01 -4.58 16.24
C VAL A 109 14.63 -5.20 16.03
N ILE A 110 14.37 -5.70 14.83
CA ILE A 110 13.07 -6.28 14.43
C ILE A 110 12.64 -7.43 15.36
N GLY A 111 13.60 -8.20 15.88
CA GLY A 111 13.40 -9.33 16.76
C GLY A 111 12.61 -9.01 18.03
N GLU A 112 12.69 -7.78 18.54
CA GLU A 112 11.93 -7.31 19.71
C GLU A 112 10.41 -7.26 19.45
N PHE A 113 10.00 -7.14 18.19
CA PHE A 113 8.59 -7.00 17.80
C PHE A 113 8.01 -8.26 17.14
N LYS A 114 8.82 -9.00 16.39
CA LYS A 114 8.40 -10.23 15.69
C LYS A 114 8.47 -11.48 16.57
N GLY A 115 9.20 -11.45 17.69
CA GLY A 115 9.33 -12.57 18.62
C GLY A 115 10.51 -13.52 18.34
N ASP A 116 11.38 -13.18 17.39
CA ASP A 116 12.57 -13.94 17.03
C ASP A 116 13.78 -13.46 17.86
N SER A 117 13.81 -13.82 19.16
CA SER A 117 14.86 -13.44 20.12
C SER A 117 16.13 -14.30 20.05
N LYS A 118 16.19 -15.26 19.12
CA LYS A 118 17.36 -16.12 18.88
C LYS A 118 17.71 -16.02 17.40
N SER A 119 19.01 -15.92 17.10
CA SER A 119 19.53 -15.88 15.73
C SER A 119 19.04 -17.10 14.93
N GLY A 120 17.91 -16.96 14.24
CA GLY A 120 17.50 -17.87 13.20
C GLY A 120 18.52 -17.73 12.09
N GLN A 121 19.11 -18.83 11.64
CA GLN A 121 19.97 -18.81 10.46
C GLN A 121 19.20 -18.12 9.33
N ALA A 122 19.66 -16.94 8.90
CA ALA A 122 19.21 -16.34 7.65
C ALA A 122 19.24 -17.47 6.62
N SER A 123 18.11 -17.71 5.95
CA SER A 123 17.99 -18.82 5.00
C SER A 123 19.05 -18.65 3.90
N ILE A 124 20.20 -19.34 4.04
CA ILE A 124 21.29 -19.41 3.03
C ILE A 124 20.92 -20.40 1.91
N LEU A 125 19.65 -20.75 1.75
CA LEU A 125 19.20 -21.54 0.61
C LEU A 125 18.90 -20.56 -0.51
N GLY A 126 19.65 -20.69 -1.61
CA GLY A 126 19.64 -19.85 -2.81
C GLY A 126 18.29 -19.77 -3.50
N TRP A 127 17.34 -19.09 -2.86
CA TRP A 127 16.10 -18.66 -3.44
C TRP A 127 16.42 -17.49 -4.34
N THR A 128 16.32 -17.70 -5.64
CA THR A 128 16.38 -16.60 -6.60
C THR A 128 15.22 -15.67 -6.33
N LYS A 129 15.51 -14.39 -6.06
CA LYS A 129 14.52 -13.33 -5.89
C LYS A 129 13.49 -13.45 -7.01
N PRO A 130 12.22 -13.84 -6.73
CA PRO A 130 11.21 -13.82 -7.76
C PRO A 130 11.11 -12.33 -8.12
N GLN A 131 11.40 -12.03 -9.38
CA GLN A 131 11.16 -10.68 -9.87
C GLN A 131 9.68 -10.42 -9.70
N VAL A 132 9.31 -9.26 -9.16
CA VAL A 132 7.91 -8.85 -9.14
C VAL A 132 7.51 -8.74 -10.61
N THR A 133 6.59 -9.59 -11.06
CA THR A 133 6.39 -9.83 -12.49
C THR A 133 5.29 -8.97 -13.13
N GLU A 134 4.55 -8.20 -12.35
CA GLU A 134 3.64 -7.13 -12.81
C GLU A 134 3.16 -6.37 -11.57
N LEU A 135 3.02 -5.05 -11.69
CA LEU A 135 2.46 -4.17 -10.67
C LEU A 135 1.15 -3.56 -11.16
N VAL A 136 0.09 -3.71 -10.36
CA VAL A 136 -1.23 -3.13 -10.65
C VAL A 136 -1.64 -2.25 -9.48
N SER A 137 -2.02 -1.00 -9.76
CA SER A 137 -2.56 -0.13 -8.70
C SER A 137 -3.83 -0.74 -8.14
N ILE A 138 -4.02 -0.70 -6.82
CA ILE A 138 -5.23 -1.20 -6.16
C ILE A 138 -6.54 -0.55 -6.68
N ARG A 139 -6.41 0.61 -7.36
CA ARG A 139 -7.50 1.27 -8.12
C ARG A 139 -8.00 0.39 -9.27
N GLY A 140 -7.07 -0.18 -10.04
CA GLY A 140 -7.35 -0.96 -11.25
C GLY A 140 -7.54 -2.46 -10.99
N SER A 141 -7.29 -2.97 -9.78
CA SER A 141 -7.35 -4.40 -9.48
C SER A 141 -8.66 -5.09 -9.86
N PRO A 142 -9.86 -4.50 -9.65
CA PRO A 142 -11.09 -5.12 -10.11
C PRO A 142 -11.14 -5.30 -11.63
N LEU A 143 -10.75 -4.27 -12.40
CA LEU A 143 -10.71 -4.32 -13.85
C LEU A 143 -9.66 -5.33 -14.33
N HIS A 144 -8.47 -5.31 -13.74
CA HIS A 144 -7.40 -6.26 -14.03
C HIS A 144 -7.88 -7.69 -13.83
N TYR A 145 -8.51 -8.00 -12.69
CA TYR A 145 -9.05 -9.32 -12.39
C TYR A 145 -10.02 -9.82 -13.46
N TRP A 146 -10.98 -8.98 -13.86
CA TRP A 146 -11.96 -9.37 -14.87
C TRP A 146 -11.36 -9.47 -16.28
N GLY A 147 -10.39 -8.62 -16.61
CA GLY A 147 -9.60 -8.72 -17.84
C GLY A 147 -8.86 -10.05 -17.91
N ARG A 148 -8.11 -10.41 -16.86
CA ARG A 148 -7.42 -11.70 -16.75
C ARG A 148 -8.37 -12.88 -16.86
N ARG A 149 -9.55 -12.80 -16.23
CA ARG A 149 -10.57 -13.85 -16.36
C ARG A 149 -11.07 -14.03 -17.80
N LEU A 150 -11.21 -12.93 -18.55
CA LEU A 150 -11.59 -12.99 -19.96
C LEU A 150 -10.49 -13.62 -20.82
N GLU A 151 -9.22 -13.27 -20.59
CA GLU A 151 -8.07 -13.86 -21.26
C GLU A 151 -7.96 -15.37 -21.02
N MET A 152 -8.27 -15.81 -19.79
CA MET A 152 -8.22 -17.21 -19.38
C MET A 152 -9.49 -18.00 -19.71
N ALA A 153 -10.52 -17.34 -20.26
CA ALA A 153 -11.84 -17.93 -20.45
C ALA A 153 -11.88 -18.94 -21.60
N LYS A 154 -12.74 -19.95 -21.46
CA LYS A 154 -13.18 -20.75 -22.62
C LYS A 154 -14.23 -19.97 -23.41
N ASP A 155 -14.35 -20.25 -24.71
CA ASP A 155 -15.30 -19.55 -25.61
C ASP A 155 -16.74 -19.49 -25.07
N ASN A 156 -17.19 -20.56 -24.41
CA ASN A 156 -18.55 -20.65 -23.85
C ASN A 156 -18.76 -19.81 -22.57
N GLU A 157 -17.70 -19.25 -21.98
CA GLU A 157 -17.74 -18.44 -20.76
C GLU A 157 -17.62 -16.93 -21.06
N VAL A 158 -17.07 -16.56 -22.22
CA VAL A 158 -16.74 -15.18 -22.61
C VAL A 158 -17.94 -14.24 -22.47
N ILE A 159 -19.12 -14.62 -23.00
CA ILE A 159 -20.32 -13.77 -22.93
C ILE A 159 -20.68 -13.46 -21.47
N LYS A 160 -20.66 -14.47 -20.60
CA LYS A 160 -21.01 -14.31 -19.19
C LYS A 160 -19.99 -13.44 -18.45
N LEU A 161 -18.71 -13.57 -18.76
CA LEU A 161 -17.66 -12.77 -18.14
C LEU A 161 -17.72 -11.31 -18.62
N ASN A 162 -17.98 -11.09 -19.91
CA ASN A 162 -18.07 -9.75 -20.49
C ASN A 162 -19.24 -8.95 -19.89
N LEU A 163 -20.33 -9.63 -19.49
CA LEU A 163 -21.44 -9.00 -18.75
C LEU A 163 -21.02 -8.44 -17.38
N ASN A 164 -19.98 -8.99 -16.75
CA ASN A 164 -19.44 -8.44 -15.50
C ASN A 164 -18.34 -7.39 -15.74
N TYR A 165 -17.56 -7.55 -16.80
CA TYR A 165 -16.44 -6.65 -17.12
C TYR A 165 -16.89 -5.29 -17.66
N GLN A 166 -17.81 -5.28 -18.64
CA GLN A 166 -18.23 -4.04 -19.33
C GLN A 166 -18.82 -2.96 -18.41
N PRO A 167 -19.66 -3.29 -17.41
CA PRO A 167 -20.18 -2.28 -16.49
C PRO A 167 -19.07 -1.62 -15.68
N LEU A 168 -18.10 -2.40 -15.20
CA LEU A 168 -16.96 -1.88 -14.43
C LEU A 168 -16.08 -0.96 -15.27
N LEU A 169 -15.82 -1.35 -16.53
CA LEU A 169 -15.03 -0.54 -17.45
C LEU A 169 -15.70 0.83 -17.68
N LYS A 170 -17.01 0.82 -17.93
CA LYS A 170 -17.78 2.06 -18.11
C LYS A 170 -17.83 2.94 -16.86
N GLU A 171 -17.92 2.33 -15.68
CA GLU A 171 -17.93 3.06 -14.42
C GLU A 171 -16.58 3.74 -14.17
N ASP A 172 -15.47 3.06 -14.44
CA ASP A 172 -14.11 3.60 -14.33
C ASP A 172 -13.85 4.74 -15.32
N ASP A 173 -14.23 4.55 -16.59
CA ASP A 173 -14.18 5.59 -17.62
C ASP A 173 -15.01 6.82 -17.21
N SER A 174 -16.26 6.60 -16.79
CA SER A 174 -17.18 7.68 -16.39
C SER A 174 -16.66 8.44 -15.16
N MET A 175 -16.06 7.76 -14.18
CA MET A 175 -15.52 8.42 -13.00
C MET A 175 -14.29 9.26 -13.35
N THR A 176 -13.46 8.77 -14.26
CA THR A 176 -12.28 9.50 -14.76
C THR A 176 -12.69 10.78 -15.48
N GLU A 177 -13.65 10.71 -16.41
CA GLU A 177 -14.17 11.89 -17.11
C GLU A 177 -14.77 12.93 -16.15
N GLN A 178 -15.53 12.50 -15.13
CA GLN A 178 -16.09 13.40 -14.13
C GLN A 178 -15.02 14.12 -13.31
N LEU A 179 -13.97 13.40 -12.91
CA LEU A 179 -12.84 13.99 -12.18
C LEU A 179 -12.07 15.00 -13.04
N GLU A 180 -11.84 14.69 -14.32
CA GLU A 180 -11.22 15.61 -15.27
C GLU A 180 -12.06 16.88 -15.44
N MET A 181 -13.37 16.76 -15.67
CA MET A 181 -14.28 17.91 -15.77
C MET A 181 -14.27 18.77 -14.50
N LEU A 182 -14.33 18.14 -13.32
CA LEU A 182 -14.24 18.86 -12.05
C LEU A 182 -12.91 19.60 -11.93
N SER A 183 -11.78 18.95 -12.24
CA SER A 183 -10.46 19.56 -12.16
C SER A 183 -10.31 20.77 -13.08
N MET A 184 -10.86 20.71 -14.30
CA MET A 184 -10.87 21.82 -15.25
C MET A 184 -11.73 22.97 -14.73
N ASN A 185 -12.93 22.67 -14.22
CA ASN A 185 -13.80 23.68 -13.63
C ASN A 185 -13.14 24.39 -12.43
N PHE A 186 -12.42 23.67 -11.57
CA PHE A 186 -11.70 24.27 -10.46
C PHE A 186 -10.45 25.06 -10.88
N ALA A 187 -9.78 24.65 -11.96
CA ALA A 187 -8.63 25.37 -12.50
C ALA A 187 -9.02 26.67 -13.22
N GLU A 188 -10.24 26.75 -13.77
CA GLU A 188 -10.81 27.95 -14.39
C GLU A 188 -11.37 28.96 -13.36
N LEU A 189 -11.55 28.56 -12.10
CA LEU A 189 -11.95 29.46 -11.02
C LEU A 189 -10.74 30.26 -10.53
N ASP A 190 -10.69 31.54 -10.87
CA ASP A 190 -9.69 32.46 -10.31
C ASP A 190 -9.83 32.58 -8.78
N SER A 191 -8.74 32.92 -8.09
CA SER A 191 -8.70 33.07 -6.62
C SER A 191 -9.82 33.95 -6.03
N VAL A 192 -10.35 34.89 -6.82
CA VAL A 192 -11.46 35.79 -6.47
C VAL A 192 -12.83 35.09 -6.53
N GLN A 193 -13.03 34.14 -7.46
CA GLN A 193 -14.27 33.36 -7.59
C GLN A 193 -14.38 32.27 -6.50
N MET A 194 -13.26 31.64 -6.11
CA MET A 194 -13.25 30.71 -4.98
C MET A 194 -13.62 31.42 -3.66
N LEU A 195 -13.08 32.61 -3.40
CA LEU A 195 -13.41 33.40 -2.21
C LEU A 195 -14.88 33.84 -2.16
N THR A 196 -15.52 34.10 -3.30
CA THR A 196 -16.94 34.48 -3.35
C THR A 196 -17.88 33.29 -3.12
N MET A 197 -17.52 32.07 -3.54
CA MET A 197 -18.31 30.87 -3.22
C MET A 197 -18.27 30.50 -1.73
N PHE A 198 -17.12 30.67 -1.05
CA PHE A 198 -17.01 30.41 0.39
C PHE A 198 -17.72 31.47 1.25
N CYS A 199 -17.77 32.73 0.79
CA CYS A 199 -18.47 33.81 1.50
C CYS A 199 -20.00 33.81 1.34
N GLN A 200 -20.57 33.04 0.39
CA GLN A 200 -22.02 32.97 0.18
C GLN A 200 -22.74 31.92 1.04
N ASN A 201 -22.00 31.12 1.82
CA ASN A 201 -22.54 30.09 2.73
C ASN A 201 -22.30 30.40 4.22
N VAL A 202 -22.17 31.68 4.58
CA VAL A 202 -22.18 32.19 5.97
C VAL A 202 -23.29 33.20 6.15
#